data_AF-A0A5C6VHP9-F1
#
_entry.id   AF-A0A5C6VHP9-F1
#
_cell.length_a   1.000
_cell.length_b   1.000
_cell.length_c   1.000
_cell.angle_alpha   90.00
_cell.angle_beta   90.00
_cell.angle_gamma   90.00
#
_symmetry.space_group_name_H-M   'P 1'
#
loop_
_entity.id
_entity.type
_entity.pdbx_description
1 polymer ?
#
loop_
_entity_poly.entity_id
_entity_poly.type
_entity_poly.pdbx_seq_one_letter_code
_entity_poly.pdbx_strand_id
1 'polypeptide(L)'
;MREVDAAWQEWLTTNVSRGCTPESMVEAMVQAGFEADAAGEIVRRASSEQRAENRAETGTQAAVIDKPTEDETRAYHYDACPVAAGNTVRAHDRDVAVRVRFERPQAIVFDDVLSRDECDELIERARHRLKRSTTVNPENGREDVIQLRTSEGFWFQRCEDAFIERLDRRISALMNWPLEHGEGLQILHYTKGGEYRPHFDYFPPGQGGSLLHTSRGGQRVATLIVYLSDVDGGGETVFPDAGLAVMARQGGAIYFRYMNGRRQLDPLTLHGGAPVTSGEKWIMTKWMRERPYV
;
A
#
# COMPACT_ATOMS: atom_id res chain seq x y z
N MET A 1 2.96 -33.27 -12.07
CA MET A 1 2.26 -32.06 -12.54
C MET A 1 1.37 -31.60 -11.40
N ARG A 2 1.52 -30.35 -10.93
CA ARG A 2 0.74 -29.85 -9.79
C ARG A 2 -0.70 -29.58 -10.26
N GLU A 3 -1.69 -30.18 -9.62
CA GLU A 3 -3.10 -29.99 -9.98
C GLU A 3 -3.65 -28.71 -9.35
N VAL A 4 -4.63 -28.10 -10.02
CA VAL A 4 -5.36 -26.92 -9.50
C VAL A 4 -6.38 -27.42 -8.47
N ASP A 5 -6.03 -27.29 -7.19
CA ASP A 5 -6.93 -27.59 -6.08
C ASP A 5 -7.93 -26.44 -5.82
N ALA A 6 -8.84 -26.65 -4.87
CA ALA A 6 -9.86 -25.66 -4.53
C ALA A 6 -9.27 -24.29 -4.10
N ALA A 7 -8.09 -24.28 -3.46
CA ALA A 7 -7.44 -23.05 -3.05
C ALA A 7 -6.90 -22.26 -4.25
N TRP A 8 -6.38 -22.95 -5.27
CA TRP A 8 -5.98 -22.31 -6.53
C TRP A 8 -7.17 -21.85 -7.36
N GLN A 9 -8.30 -22.56 -7.33
CA GLN A 9 -9.53 -22.08 -7.99
C GLN A 9 -10.03 -20.79 -7.35
N GLU A 10 -10.10 -20.73 -6.02
CA GLU A 10 -10.48 -19.51 -5.29
C GLU A 10 -9.50 -18.37 -5.53
N TRP A 11 -8.20 -18.65 -5.56
CA TRP A 11 -7.17 -17.67 -5.87
C TRP A 11 -7.32 -17.11 -7.29
N LEU A 12 -7.58 -17.97 -8.28
CA LEU A 12 -7.80 -17.53 -9.66
C LEU A 12 -9.01 -16.61 -9.77
N THR A 13 -10.16 -17.02 -9.23
CA THR A 13 -11.39 -16.22 -9.23
C THR A 13 -11.19 -14.87 -8.53
N THR A 14 -10.50 -14.88 -7.40
CA THR A 14 -10.22 -13.66 -6.62
C THR A 14 -9.29 -12.71 -7.38
N ASN A 15 -8.26 -13.20 -8.05
CA ASN A 15 -7.31 -12.34 -8.76
C ASN A 15 -7.86 -11.85 -10.11
N VAL A 16 -8.65 -12.68 -10.81
CA VAL A 16 -9.37 -12.24 -12.02
C VAL A 16 -10.39 -11.14 -11.66
N SER A 17 -11.18 -11.32 -10.60
CA SER A 17 -12.17 -10.30 -10.17
C SER A 17 -11.52 -9.00 -9.67
N ARG A 18 -10.31 -9.08 -9.11
CA ARG A 18 -9.49 -7.91 -8.74
C ARG A 18 -8.84 -7.21 -9.92
N GLY A 19 -8.92 -7.78 -11.12
CA GLY A 19 -8.35 -7.20 -12.34
C GLY A 19 -6.84 -7.40 -12.50
N CYS A 20 -6.25 -8.38 -11.82
CA CYS A 20 -4.85 -8.74 -12.01
C CYS A 20 -4.59 -9.12 -13.48
N THR A 21 -3.42 -8.75 -14.01
CA THR A 21 -3.07 -9.08 -15.39
C THR A 21 -2.83 -10.58 -15.56
N PRO A 22 -3.20 -11.19 -16.70
CA PRO A 22 -2.93 -12.60 -16.96
C PRO A 22 -1.45 -12.96 -16.78
N GLU A 23 -0.54 -12.06 -17.15
CA GLU A 23 0.90 -12.24 -17.06
C GLU A 23 1.37 -12.37 -15.60
N SER A 24 0.89 -11.50 -14.70
CA SER A 24 1.27 -11.56 -13.27
C SER A 24 0.69 -12.79 -12.58
N MET A 25 -0.51 -13.22 -13.00
CA MET A 25 -1.14 -14.43 -12.49
C MET A 25 -0.40 -15.69 -12.93
N VAL A 26 0.06 -15.75 -14.19
CA VAL A 26 0.89 -16.84 -14.70
C VAL A 26 2.21 -16.91 -13.96
N GLU A 27 2.87 -15.76 -13.75
CA GLU A 27 4.13 -15.70 -13.01
C GLU A 27 3.99 -16.25 -11.58
N ALA A 28 2.93 -15.85 -10.87
CA ALA A 28 2.66 -16.35 -9.52
C ALA A 28 2.40 -17.87 -9.47
N MET A 29 1.72 -18.42 -10.49
CA MET A 29 1.53 -19.87 -10.61
C MET A 29 2.85 -20.59 -10.92
N VAL A 30 3.68 -20.04 -11.80
CA VAL A 30 5.01 -20.62 -12.10
C VAL A 30 5.92 -20.61 -10.88
N GLN A 31 5.93 -19.53 -10.10
CA GLN A 31 6.65 -19.46 -8.83
C GLN A 31 6.13 -20.47 -7.81
N ALA A 32 4.83 -20.80 -7.86
CA ALA A 32 4.24 -21.89 -7.10
C ALA A 32 4.46 -23.28 -7.72
N GLY A 33 5.33 -23.44 -8.72
CA GLY A 33 5.71 -24.73 -9.28
C GLY A 33 4.72 -25.32 -10.27
N PHE A 34 3.87 -24.50 -10.90
CA PHE A 34 3.12 -24.90 -12.09
C PHE A 34 4.01 -24.73 -13.33
N GLU A 35 3.82 -25.60 -14.33
CA GLU A 35 4.47 -25.43 -15.64
C GLU A 35 3.92 -24.19 -16.35
N ALA A 36 4.78 -23.44 -17.04
CA ALA A 36 4.43 -22.14 -17.63
C ALA A 36 3.27 -22.21 -18.63
N ASP A 37 3.28 -23.20 -19.52
CA ASP A 37 2.22 -23.38 -20.52
C ASP A 37 0.88 -23.74 -19.85
N ALA A 38 0.92 -24.60 -18.82
CA ALA A 38 -0.26 -25.01 -18.08
C ALA A 38 -0.86 -23.84 -17.28
N ALA A 39 -0.02 -23.05 -16.60
CA ALA A 39 -0.43 -21.83 -15.91
C ALA A 39 -1.10 -20.84 -16.88
N GLY A 40 -0.51 -20.65 -18.08
CA GLY A 40 -1.06 -19.79 -19.12
C GLY A 40 -2.43 -20.23 -19.63
N GLU A 41 -2.69 -21.53 -19.74
CA GLU A 41 -4.00 -22.06 -20.13
C GLU A 41 -5.04 -21.91 -19.01
N ILE A 42 -4.65 -22.19 -17.76
CA ILE A 42 -5.52 -22.08 -16.59
C ILE A 42 -5.99 -20.63 -16.37
N VAL A 43 -5.07 -19.67 -16.43
CA VAL A 43 -5.40 -18.24 -16.26
C VAL A 43 -6.29 -17.71 -17.38
N ARG A 44 -6.04 -18.15 -18.63
CA ARG A 44 -6.89 -17.78 -19.78
C ARG A 44 -8.31 -18.29 -19.63
N ARG A 45 -8.50 -19.51 -19.12
CA ARG A 45 -9.82 -20.09 -18.86
C ARG A 45 -10.57 -19.35 -17.75
N ALA A 46 -9.93 -19.10 -16.61
CA ALA A 46 -10.54 -18.34 -15.52
C ALA A 46 -10.95 -16.91 -15.96
N SER A 47 -10.12 -16.26 -16.79
CA SER A 47 -10.40 -14.93 -17.33
C SER A 47 -11.55 -14.93 -18.36
N SER A 48 -11.74 -16.01 -19.10
CA SER A 48 -12.83 -16.12 -20.10
C SER A 48 -14.18 -16.46 -19.46
N GLU A 49 -14.17 -17.29 -18.40
CA GLU A 49 -15.35 -17.65 -17.60
C GLU A 49 -15.95 -16.38 -16.94
N GLN A 50 -15.13 -15.55 -16.29
CA GLN A 50 -15.60 -14.27 -15.72
C GLN A 50 -16.19 -13.33 -16.78
N ARG A 51 -15.61 -13.31 -18.00
CA ARG A 51 -16.13 -12.48 -19.11
C ARG A 51 -17.45 -13.01 -19.68
N ALA A 52 -17.74 -14.30 -19.53
CA ALA A 52 -19.01 -14.89 -19.91
C ALA A 52 -20.08 -14.60 -18.85
N GLU A 53 -19.74 -14.71 -17.55
CA GLU A 53 -20.61 -14.40 -16.42
C GLU A 53 -21.02 -12.91 -16.41
N ASN A 54 -20.05 -11.99 -16.58
CA ASN A 54 -20.33 -10.56 -16.66
C ASN A 54 -21.24 -10.18 -17.87
N ARG A 55 -21.21 -10.98 -18.94
CA ARG A 55 -22.07 -10.80 -20.13
C ARG A 55 -23.48 -11.34 -19.93
N ALA A 56 -23.65 -12.36 -19.10
CA ALA A 56 -24.96 -12.90 -18.74
C ALA A 56 -25.72 -11.94 -17.80
N GLU A 57 -25.02 -11.21 -16.92
CA GLU A 57 -25.62 -10.24 -15.99
C GLU A 57 -26.07 -8.92 -16.65
N THR A 58 -25.50 -8.55 -17.81
CA THR A 58 -25.81 -7.28 -18.51
C THR A 58 -26.96 -7.37 -19.52
N GLY A 59 -27.64 -8.52 -19.62
CA GLY A 59 -28.64 -8.82 -20.65
C GLY A 59 -30.01 -8.12 -20.56
N THR A 60 -30.27 -7.23 -19.59
CA THR A 60 -31.58 -6.54 -19.50
C THR A 60 -31.46 -5.08 -19.09
N GLN A 61 -31.22 -4.18 -20.05
CA GLN A 61 -31.90 -2.88 -20.20
C GLN A 61 -31.31 -2.10 -21.37
N ALA A 62 -32.04 -2.06 -22.49
CA ALA A 62 -31.81 -1.11 -23.56
C ALA A 62 -32.64 0.15 -23.29
N ALA A 63 -31.97 1.29 -23.11
CA ALA A 63 -32.56 2.61 -23.34
C ALA A 63 -31.45 3.58 -23.77
N VAL A 64 -31.67 4.17 -24.93
CA VAL A 64 -30.79 5.12 -25.62
C VAL A 64 -30.72 6.41 -24.82
N ILE A 65 -29.58 6.68 -24.19
CA ILE A 65 -29.17 8.01 -23.77
C ILE A 65 -27.72 8.13 -24.19
N ASP A 66 -27.41 9.20 -24.91
CA ASP A 66 -26.09 9.62 -25.34
C ASP A 66 -25.17 9.72 -24.09
N LYS A 67 -24.52 8.62 -23.74
CA LYS A 67 -23.57 8.52 -22.63
C LYS A 67 -22.17 8.68 -23.23
N PRO A 68 -21.30 9.49 -22.61
CA PRO A 68 -19.89 9.43 -22.92
C PRO A 68 -19.41 7.98 -22.72
N THR A 69 -18.59 7.50 -23.64
CA THR A 69 -18.09 6.12 -23.67
C THR A 69 -17.58 5.69 -22.29
N GLU A 70 -18.08 4.56 -21.78
CA GLU A 70 -17.78 4.00 -20.44
C GLU A 70 -16.27 3.84 -20.15
N ASP A 71 -15.43 3.86 -21.19
CA ASP A 71 -13.98 3.74 -21.11
C ASP A 71 -13.28 4.94 -20.42
N GLU A 72 -13.81 6.16 -20.56
CA GLU A 72 -13.24 7.35 -19.90
C GLU A 72 -13.58 7.44 -18.41
N THR A 73 -14.54 6.63 -17.93
CA THR A 73 -15.00 6.65 -16.53
C THR A 73 -14.27 5.68 -15.60
N ARG A 74 -13.42 4.79 -16.13
CA ARG A 74 -12.68 3.79 -15.33
C ARG A 74 -11.21 4.15 -15.05
N ALA A 75 -10.58 4.99 -15.86
CA ALA A 75 -9.19 5.37 -15.63
C ALA A 75 -9.05 6.29 -14.40
N TYR A 76 -8.02 6.05 -13.59
CA TYR A 76 -7.69 6.92 -12.46
C TYR A 76 -7.25 8.30 -12.95
N HIS A 77 -7.90 9.37 -12.47
CA HIS A 77 -7.52 10.74 -12.77
C HIS A 77 -6.50 11.27 -11.75
N TYR A 78 -5.32 11.65 -12.22
CA TYR A 78 -4.28 12.22 -11.35
C TYR A 78 -4.53 13.73 -11.14
N ASP A 79 -4.82 14.13 -9.90
CA ASP A 79 -4.83 15.55 -9.53
C ASP A 79 -3.41 16.06 -9.25
N ALA A 80 -3.28 17.38 -9.10
CA ALA A 80 -2.07 18.00 -8.59
C ALA A 80 -1.62 17.37 -7.26
N CYS A 81 -0.31 17.13 -7.13
CA CYS A 81 0.25 16.58 -5.91
C CYS A 81 0.13 17.58 -4.76
N PRO A 82 -0.38 17.18 -3.58
CA PRO A 82 -0.51 18.09 -2.45
C PRO A 82 0.85 18.51 -1.88
N VAL A 83 1.88 17.66 -2.01
CA VAL A 83 3.24 17.97 -1.54
C VAL A 83 3.83 19.11 -2.37
N ALA A 84 4.31 20.16 -1.69
CA ALA A 84 4.93 21.32 -2.31
C ALA A 84 6.01 20.94 -3.33
N ALA A 85 6.08 21.67 -4.45
CA ALA A 85 7.05 21.44 -5.52
C ALA A 85 8.48 21.85 -5.12
N GLY A 86 9.46 21.43 -5.91
CA GLY A 86 10.88 21.76 -5.72
C GLY A 86 11.71 20.61 -5.14
N ASN A 87 13.02 20.89 -5.00
CA ASN A 87 14.04 19.94 -4.53
C ASN A 87 14.13 19.89 -3.00
N THR A 88 13.47 20.82 -2.30
CA THR A 88 13.44 20.91 -0.85
C THR A 88 12.06 21.35 -0.40
N VAL A 89 11.49 20.67 0.60
CA VAL A 89 10.20 21.02 1.21
C VAL A 89 10.42 21.38 2.67
N ARG A 90 9.98 22.56 3.09
CA ARG A 90 9.95 22.95 4.50
C ARG A 90 8.82 22.20 5.22
N ALA A 91 9.17 21.20 6.00
CA ALA A 91 8.25 20.39 6.80
C ALA A 91 8.32 20.82 8.27
N HIS A 92 7.51 21.80 8.66
CA HIS A 92 7.40 22.31 10.05
C HIS A 92 8.73 22.79 10.66
N ASP A 93 9.53 21.88 11.21
CA ASP A 93 10.80 22.12 11.89
C ASP A 93 12.02 21.77 11.03
N ARG A 94 11.86 21.07 9.90
CA ARG A 94 12.97 20.58 9.07
C ARG A 94 12.80 20.88 7.57
N ASP A 95 13.92 21.07 6.88
CA ASP A 95 13.99 21.08 5.42
C ASP A 95 14.26 19.66 4.92
N VAL A 96 13.34 19.12 4.12
CA VAL A 96 13.38 17.74 3.62
C VAL A 96 13.77 17.76 2.15
N ALA A 97 14.79 16.99 1.78
CA ALA A 97 15.26 16.91 0.40
C ALA A 97 14.35 16.00 -0.43
N VAL A 98 13.97 16.47 -1.61
CA VAL A 98 13.20 15.69 -2.59
C VAL A 98 14.17 15.07 -3.58
N ARG A 99 14.20 13.75 -3.66
CA ARG A 99 15.13 13.03 -4.54
C ARG A 99 14.54 12.70 -5.89
N VAL A 100 13.33 12.15 -5.89
CA VAL A 100 12.63 11.73 -7.11
C VAL A 100 11.14 11.96 -6.95
N ARG A 101 10.46 12.35 -8.03
CA ARG A 101 9.00 12.40 -8.12
C ARG A 101 8.54 11.51 -9.28
N PHE A 102 7.54 10.70 -9.01
CA PHE A 102 6.82 9.91 -9.99
C PHE A 102 5.45 10.53 -10.19
N GLU A 103 5.04 10.68 -11.44
CA GLU A 103 3.70 11.19 -11.76
C GLU A 103 2.65 10.08 -11.70
N ARG A 104 3.03 8.83 -12.01
CA ARG A 104 2.15 7.66 -12.10
C ARG A 104 2.86 6.39 -11.58
N PRO A 105 2.52 5.89 -10.39
CA PRO A 105 1.63 6.51 -9.40
C PRO A 105 2.23 7.84 -8.91
N GLN A 106 1.40 8.67 -8.26
CA GLN A 106 1.91 9.87 -7.61
C GLN A 106 2.70 9.49 -6.35
N ALA A 107 4.02 9.41 -6.50
CA ALA A 107 4.94 9.00 -5.45
C ALA A 107 6.19 9.90 -5.38
N ILE A 108 6.78 10.04 -4.18
CA ILE A 108 7.93 10.91 -3.95
C ILE A 108 8.91 10.23 -3.00
N VAL A 109 10.17 10.16 -3.42
CA VAL A 109 11.28 9.73 -2.56
C VAL A 109 11.91 10.95 -1.91
N PHE A 110 12.02 10.92 -0.59
CA PHE A 110 12.64 11.96 0.23
C PHE A 110 13.88 11.44 0.94
N ASP A 111 14.81 12.34 1.19
CA ASP A 111 15.88 12.16 2.16
C ASP A 111 15.69 13.09 3.36
N ASP A 112 16.30 12.71 4.49
CA ASP A 112 16.37 13.50 5.72
C ASP A 112 15.01 13.86 6.33
N VAL A 113 13.97 13.05 6.11
CA VAL A 113 12.67 13.23 6.79
C VAL A 113 12.84 13.11 8.31
N LEU A 114 13.61 12.12 8.75
CA LEU A 114 14.04 11.93 10.14
C LEU A 114 15.57 11.94 10.22
N SER A 115 16.13 12.42 11.34
CA SER A 115 17.57 12.23 11.58
C SER A 115 17.83 10.81 12.06
N ARG A 116 19.08 10.36 11.97
CA ARG A 116 19.50 9.08 12.53
C ARG A 116 19.11 8.95 14.01
N ASP A 117 19.35 9.98 14.82
CA ASP A 117 18.94 10.01 16.23
C ASP A 117 17.42 9.84 16.43
N GLU A 118 16.59 10.43 15.55
CA GLU A 118 15.12 10.28 15.62
C GLU A 118 14.69 8.87 15.19
N CYS A 119 15.38 8.29 14.21
CA CYS A 119 15.16 6.91 13.81
C CYS A 119 15.52 5.93 14.94
N ASP A 120 16.69 6.10 15.55
CA ASP A 120 17.20 5.25 16.62
C ASP A 120 16.30 5.33 17.87
N GLU A 121 15.84 6.53 18.24
CA GLU A 121 14.89 6.74 19.34
C GLU A 121 13.55 6.02 19.10
N LEU A 122 13.02 6.08 17.87
CA LEU A 122 11.79 5.35 17.51
C LEU A 122 11.97 3.82 17.62
N ILE A 123 13.11 3.31 17.14
CA ILE A 123 13.44 1.89 17.23
C ILE A 123 13.53 1.46 18.69
N GLU A 124 14.26 2.21 19.52
CA GLU A 124 14.50 1.85 20.92
C GLU A 124 13.21 1.83 21.74
N ARG A 125 12.35 2.84 21.56
CA ARG A 125 11.03 2.89 22.20
C ARG A 125 10.09 1.76 21.75
N ALA A 126 10.27 1.25 20.53
CA ALA A 126 9.43 0.19 19.97
C ALA A 126 9.94 -1.22 20.31
N ARG A 127 11.26 -1.43 20.45
CA ARG A 127 11.94 -2.75 20.49
C ARG A 127 11.31 -3.74 21.46
N HIS A 128 10.91 -3.29 22.65
CA HIS A 128 10.32 -4.16 23.69
C HIS A 128 8.79 -4.21 23.66
N ARG A 129 8.15 -3.48 22.75
CA ARG A 129 6.68 -3.35 22.63
C ARG A 129 6.15 -4.01 21.35
N LEU A 130 7.04 -4.49 20.48
CA LEU A 130 6.70 -5.18 19.25
C LEU A 130 5.88 -6.45 19.52
N LYS A 131 4.84 -6.63 18.71
CA LYS A 131 4.02 -7.84 18.66
C LYS A 131 3.88 -8.28 17.22
N ARG A 132 3.56 -9.55 16.98
CA ARG A 132 3.29 -10.04 15.62
C ARG A 132 2.27 -9.14 14.91
N SER A 133 2.62 -8.63 13.71
CA SER A 133 1.73 -7.73 12.97
C SER A 133 0.49 -8.44 12.47
N THR A 134 -0.63 -7.74 12.50
CA THR A 134 -1.92 -8.15 11.94
C THR A 134 -2.15 -7.49 10.58
N THR A 135 -3.10 -8.02 9.82
CA THR A 135 -3.68 -7.42 8.60
C THR A 135 -5.19 -7.37 8.75
N VAL A 136 -5.83 -6.39 8.14
CA VAL A 136 -7.30 -6.30 8.12
C VAL A 136 -7.88 -7.40 7.24
N ASN A 137 -8.78 -8.20 7.81
CA ASN A 137 -9.56 -9.15 7.06
C ASN A 137 -10.64 -8.42 6.23
N PRO A 138 -10.64 -8.57 4.90
CA PRO A 138 -11.56 -7.87 4.01
C PRO A 138 -13.04 -8.23 4.25
N GLU A 139 -13.33 -9.44 4.69
CA GLU A 139 -14.71 -9.94 4.84
C GLU A 139 -15.37 -9.41 6.12
N ASN A 140 -14.63 -9.45 7.23
CA ASN A 140 -15.20 -9.21 8.56
C ASN A 140 -14.61 -7.98 9.29
N GLY A 141 -13.57 -7.34 8.74
CA GLY A 141 -12.94 -6.15 9.32
C GLY A 141 -12.15 -6.39 10.61
N ARG A 142 -11.86 -7.66 10.96
CA ARG A 142 -11.02 -8.00 12.11
C ARG A 142 -9.55 -7.96 11.73
N GLU A 143 -8.72 -7.68 12.72
CA GLU A 143 -7.28 -7.84 12.59
C GLU A 143 -6.90 -9.32 12.73
N ASP A 144 -6.41 -9.91 11.64
CA ASP A 144 -5.95 -11.29 11.61
C ASP A 144 -4.41 -11.34 11.47
N VAL A 145 -3.79 -12.29 12.18
CA VAL A 145 -2.37 -12.61 11.96
C VAL A 145 -2.29 -13.48 10.72
N ILE A 146 -1.88 -12.91 9.59
CA ILE A 146 -1.82 -13.61 8.29
C ILE A 146 -0.36 -13.92 7.93
N GLN A 147 -0.10 -15.07 7.31
CA GLN A 147 1.23 -15.46 6.82
C GLN A 147 1.80 -14.50 5.75
N LEU A 148 0.95 -13.70 5.10
CA LEU A 148 1.32 -12.75 4.04
C LEU A 148 2.13 -11.54 4.55
N ARG A 149 2.21 -11.36 5.88
CA ARG A 149 2.99 -10.33 6.55
C ARG A 149 3.80 -10.95 7.68
N THR A 150 5.12 -10.90 7.57
CA THR A 150 6.03 -11.55 8.53
C THR A 150 6.74 -10.60 9.48
N SER A 151 6.26 -9.35 9.61
CA SER A 151 6.78 -8.36 10.55
C SER A 151 6.25 -8.49 11.97
N GLU A 152 6.98 -7.88 12.89
CA GLU A 152 6.45 -7.44 14.18
C GLU A 152 6.16 -5.93 14.11
N GLY A 153 5.18 -5.47 14.89
CA GLY A 153 4.74 -4.08 14.85
C GLY A 153 4.32 -3.54 16.21
N PHE A 154 4.41 -2.21 16.31
CA PHE A 154 4.00 -1.43 17.47
C PHE A 154 3.41 -0.09 16.99
N TRP A 155 2.50 0.51 17.77
CA TRP A 155 1.83 1.76 17.42
C TRP A 155 2.03 2.81 18.51
N PHE A 156 2.60 3.96 18.14
CA PHE A 156 2.44 5.17 18.93
C PHE A 156 1.08 5.80 18.61
N GLN A 157 0.38 6.27 19.64
CA GLN A 157 -0.79 7.12 19.41
C GLN A 157 -0.38 8.45 18.77
N ARG A 158 -1.28 9.05 17.99
CA ARG A 158 -1.04 10.38 17.43
C ARG A 158 -0.78 11.36 18.58
N CYS A 159 0.34 12.08 18.49
CA CYS A 159 0.78 13.03 19.50
C CYS A 159 0.86 12.43 20.92
N GLU A 160 1.29 11.16 21.04
CA GLU A 160 1.42 10.44 22.32
C GLU A 160 2.26 11.21 23.35
N ASP A 161 3.33 11.86 22.91
CA ASP A 161 4.16 12.76 23.70
C ASP A 161 4.76 13.87 22.82
N ALA A 162 5.56 14.76 23.42
CA ALA A 162 6.18 15.89 22.71
C ALA A 162 7.15 15.47 21.59
N PHE A 163 7.76 14.29 21.69
CA PHE A 163 8.61 13.75 20.63
C PHE A 163 7.76 13.31 19.44
N ILE A 164 6.74 12.47 19.69
CA ILE A 164 5.83 11.97 18.66
C ILE A 164 5.02 13.11 18.02
N GLU A 165 4.55 14.08 18.81
CA GLU A 165 3.84 15.26 18.30
C GLU A 165 4.69 16.06 17.30
N ARG A 166 5.98 16.26 17.59
CA ARG A 166 6.88 16.96 16.68
C ARG A 166 7.00 16.22 15.34
N LEU A 167 7.13 14.90 15.37
CA LEU A 167 7.19 14.07 14.16
C LEU A 167 5.86 14.13 13.40
N ASP A 168 4.72 14.03 14.09
CA ASP A 168 3.39 14.14 13.49
C ASP A 168 3.19 15.49 12.77
N ARG A 169 3.60 16.60 13.40
CA ARG A 169 3.53 17.94 12.79
C ARG A 169 4.43 18.05 11.56
N ARG A 170 5.65 17.51 11.61
CA ARG A 170 6.57 17.45 10.46
C ARG A 170 5.96 16.65 9.31
N ILE A 171 5.46 15.44 9.58
CA ILE A 171 4.89 14.55 8.56
C ILE A 171 3.63 15.18 7.95
N SER A 172 2.76 15.78 8.76
CA SER A 172 1.55 16.46 8.29
C SER A 172 1.88 17.65 7.38
N ALA A 173 2.88 18.46 7.76
CA ALA A 173 3.38 19.55 6.93
C ALA A 173 4.02 19.06 5.62
N LEU A 174 4.81 17.97 5.67
CA LEU A 174 5.45 17.37 4.49
C LEU A 174 4.42 16.83 3.49
N MET A 175 3.43 16.08 3.98
CA MET A 175 2.36 15.49 3.16
C MET A 175 1.31 16.53 2.72
N ASN A 176 1.39 17.75 3.25
CA ASN A 176 0.41 18.83 3.10
C ASN A 176 -1.02 18.34 3.38
N TRP A 177 -1.19 17.73 4.55
CA TRP A 177 -2.47 17.17 4.98
C TRP A 177 -2.69 17.43 6.48
N PRO A 178 -3.93 17.72 6.94
CA PRO A 178 -4.14 18.11 8.34
C PRO A 178 -3.74 17.01 9.32
N LEU A 179 -3.17 17.42 10.47
CA LEU A 179 -2.64 16.51 11.47
C LEU A 179 -3.71 15.56 12.03
N GLU A 180 -4.93 16.07 12.22
CA GLU A 180 -6.06 15.36 12.80
C GLU A 180 -6.54 14.19 11.92
N HIS A 181 -6.13 14.17 10.65
CA HIS A 181 -6.44 13.11 9.71
C HIS A 181 -5.42 11.96 9.77
N GLY A 182 -4.30 12.13 10.47
CA GLY A 182 -3.29 11.09 10.57
C GLY A 182 -3.67 9.99 11.56
N GLU A 183 -3.44 8.73 11.21
CA GLU A 183 -3.42 7.63 12.17
C GLU A 183 -2.20 7.72 13.10
N GLY A 184 -2.09 6.83 14.08
CA GLY A 184 -0.87 6.68 14.88
C GLY A 184 0.35 6.29 14.02
N LEU A 185 1.56 6.43 14.57
CA LEU A 185 2.78 5.99 13.90
C LEU A 185 2.94 4.48 14.09
N GLN A 186 2.91 3.72 13.01
CA GLN A 186 3.16 2.28 13.06
C GLN A 186 4.64 1.99 12.85
N ILE A 187 5.31 1.41 13.83
CA ILE A 187 6.68 0.90 13.71
C ILE A 187 6.62 -0.57 13.32
N LEU A 188 7.46 -0.97 12.37
CA LEU A 188 7.55 -2.34 11.88
C LEU A 188 9.00 -2.79 11.81
N HIS A 189 9.21 -4.05 12.19
CA HIS A 189 10.50 -4.72 12.12
C HIS A 189 10.42 -5.98 11.29
N TYR A 190 11.34 -6.11 10.35
CA TYR A 190 11.51 -7.28 9.49
C TYR A 190 12.94 -7.81 9.67
N THR A 191 13.04 -9.05 10.14
CA THR A 191 14.29 -9.80 10.17
C THR A 191 14.56 -10.43 8.80
N LYS A 192 15.70 -11.11 8.64
CA LYS A 192 16.04 -11.83 7.41
C LYS A 192 14.92 -12.77 6.95
N GLY A 193 14.54 -12.66 5.68
CA GLY A 193 13.41 -13.36 5.07
C GLY A 193 12.04 -12.72 5.34
N GLY A 194 11.99 -11.71 6.20
CA GLY A 194 10.79 -10.92 6.47
C GLY A 194 10.36 -10.16 5.22
N GLU A 195 9.06 -10.22 4.91
CA GLU A 195 8.45 -9.57 3.75
C GLU A 195 7.04 -9.06 4.07
N TYR A 196 6.52 -8.24 3.18
CA TYR A 196 5.10 -7.96 3.09
C TYR A 196 4.68 -8.06 1.63
N ARG A 197 3.84 -9.04 1.32
CA ARG A 197 3.34 -9.23 -0.04
C ARG A 197 2.58 -7.99 -0.56
N PRO A 198 2.54 -7.80 -1.89
CA PRO A 198 1.85 -6.66 -2.48
C PRO A 198 0.40 -6.52 -2.00
N HIS A 199 0.05 -5.30 -1.58
CA HIS A 199 -1.26 -4.94 -1.06
C HIS A 199 -1.55 -3.46 -1.32
N PHE A 200 -2.80 -3.07 -1.05
CA PHE A 200 -3.21 -1.68 -1.02
C PHE A 200 -3.35 -1.22 0.43
N ASP A 201 -2.98 0.03 0.68
CA ASP A 201 -3.18 0.66 1.97
C ASP A 201 -4.62 1.17 2.17
N TYR A 202 -5.31 1.48 1.07
CA TYR A 202 -6.73 1.82 1.10
C TYR A 202 -7.60 0.60 1.38
N PHE A 203 -8.78 0.85 1.94
CA PHE A 203 -9.78 -0.19 2.16
C PHE A 203 -10.54 -0.45 0.84
N PRO A 204 -10.58 -1.69 0.31
CA PRO A 204 -11.27 -1.96 -0.95
C PRO A 204 -12.76 -1.60 -0.88
N PRO A 205 -13.31 -0.84 -1.85
CA PRO A 205 -14.73 -0.51 -1.89
C PRO A 205 -15.61 -1.77 -1.99
N GLY A 206 -16.80 -1.72 -1.39
CA GLY A 206 -17.80 -2.80 -1.54
C GLY A 206 -17.58 -4.03 -0.66
N GLN A 207 -16.52 -4.07 0.15
CA GLN A 207 -16.30 -5.15 1.12
C GLN A 207 -16.87 -4.79 2.50
N GLY A 208 -17.50 -5.75 3.17
CA GLY A 208 -18.13 -5.55 4.48
C GLY A 208 -17.16 -5.03 5.54
N GLY A 209 -15.93 -5.56 5.59
CA GLY A 209 -14.88 -5.11 6.51
C GLY A 209 -14.48 -3.64 6.28
N SER A 210 -14.49 -3.17 5.03
CA SER A 210 -14.12 -1.79 4.70
C SER A 210 -15.05 -0.75 5.32
N LEU A 211 -16.34 -1.06 5.50
CA LEU A 211 -17.30 -0.15 6.14
C LEU A 211 -16.92 0.14 7.60
N LEU A 212 -16.46 -0.87 8.34
CA LEU A 212 -16.02 -0.70 9.72
C LEU A 212 -14.79 0.20 9.80
N HIS A 213 -13.79 -0.01 8.96
CA HIS A 213 -12.55 0.80 8.99
C HIS A 213 -12.72 2.22 8.46
N THR A 214 -13.64 2.43 7.51
CA THR A 214 -13.93 3.76 6.97
C THR A 214 -14.92 4.56 7.81
N SER A 215 -15.56 3.94 8.81
CA SER A 215 -16.43 4.64 9.76
C SER A 215 -15.68 5.71 10.57
N ARG A 216 -14.38 5.50 10.83
CA ARG A 216 -13.49 6.45 11.52
C ARG A 216 -12.51 7.06 10.52
N GLY A 217 -12.60 8.37 10.30
CA GLY A 217 -11.74 9.11 9.36
C GLY A 217 -11.99 8.85 7.87
N GLY A 218 -12.90 7.94 7.49
CA GLY A 218 -13.11 7.64 6.07
C GLY A 218 -11.98 6.80 5.48
N GLN A 219 -11.81 6.93 4.16
CA GLN A 219 -10.81 6.20 3.40
C GLN A 219 -9.39 6.72 3.74
N ARG A 220 -8.37 5.86 3.67
CA ARG A 220 -6.98 6.31 3.63
C ARG A 220 -6.71 6.96 2.28
N VAL A 221 -5.94 8.04 2.25
CA VAL A 221 -5.73 8.82 1.00
C VAL A 221 -4.29 8.79 0.51
N ALA A 222 -3.35 8.64 1.43
CA ALA A 222 -1.91 8.62 1.17
C ALA A 222 -1.16 7.96 2.32
N THR A 223 0.05 7.50 2.01
CA THR A 223 0.96 6.88 2.95
C THR A 223 2.33 7.53 2.87
N LEU A 224 2.99 7.64 4.03
CA LEU A 224 4.43 7.89 4.12
C LEU A 224 5.07 6.71 4.85
N ILE A 225 6.03 6.05 4.20
CA ILE A 225 6.90 5.05 4.82
C ILE A 225 8.27 5.68 5.00
N VAL A 226 8.71 5.81 6.25
CA VAL A 226 10.06 6.27 6.59
C VAL A 226 10.91 5.08 6.97
N TYR A 227 12.10 4.96 6.39
CA TYR A 227 13.06 3.93 6.73
C TYR A 227 13.84 4.34 7.99
N LEU A 228 13.76 3.53 9.04
CA LEU A 228 14.42 3.80 10.32
C LEU A 228 15.79 3.13 10.42
N SER A 229 16.12 2.23 9.50
CA SER A 229 17.44 1.61 9.37
C SER A 229 17.90 1.60 7.91
N ASP A 230 19.21 1.58 7.71
CA ASP A 230 19.80 1.14 6.45
C ASP A 230 19.61 -0.40 6.34
N VAL A 231 19.37 -0.92 5.14
CA VAL A 231 19.21 -2.37 4.90
C VAL A 231 20.34 -2.85 4.00
N ASP A 232 21.09 -3.85 4.47
CA ASP A 232 22.28 -4.34 3.77
C ASP A 232 21.95 -5.04 2.45
N GLY A 233 20.78 -5.69 2.37
CA GLY A 233 20.32 -6.32 1.14
C GLY A 233 18.83 -6.69 1.15
N GLY A 234 18.17 -6.51 0.01
CA GLY A 234 16.72 -6.68 -0.14
C GLY A 234 15.92 -5.63 0.62
N GLY A 235 14.69 -5.96 1.02
CA GLY A 235 13.89 -5.07 1.86
C GLY A 235 13.37 -3.81 1.15
N GLU A 236 13.41 -3.74 -0.18
CA GLU A 236 12.89 -2.62 -0.95
C GLU A 236 11.39 -2.44 -0.71
N THR A 237 10.89 -1.21 -0.82
CA THR A 237 9.46 -0.97 -1.04
C THR A 237 9.21 -1.04 -2.53
N VAL A 238 8.49 -2.07 -2.99
CA VAL A 238 8.24 -2.35 -4.40
C VAL A 238 6.82 -1.96 -4.79
N PHE A 239 6.65 -1.43 -6.00
CA PHE A 239 5.37 -1.19 -6.66
C PHE A 239 5.37 -1.97 -7.97
N PRO A 240 4.96 -3.26 -7.95
CA PRO A 240 5.15 -4.17 -9.08
C PRO A 240 4.50 -3.65 -10.37
N ASP A 241 3.25 -3.17 -10.29
CA ASP A 241 2.51 -2.70 -11.47
C ASP A 241 3.07 -1.39 -12.05
N ALA A 242 3.84 -0.65 -11.25
CA ALA A 242 4.53 0.56 -11.67
C ALA A 242 5.99 0.31 -12.08
N GLY A 243 6.52 -0.90 -11.88
CA GLY A 243 7.93 -1.21 -12.13
C GLY A 243 8.90 -0.40 -11.25
N LEU A 244 8.48 0.01 -10.05
CA LEU A 244 9.27 0.83 -9.13
C LEU A 244 9.76 0.01 -7.92
N ALA A 245 10.99 0.23 -7.51
CA ALA A 245 11.54 -0.24 -6.24
C ALA A 245 12.28 0.90 -5.54
N VAL A 246 12.02 1.10 -4.25
CA VAL A 246 12.66 2.12 -3.41
C VAL A 246 13.47 1.45 -2.32
N MET A 247 14.76 1.75 -2.30
CA MET A 247 15.74 1.13 -1.41
C MET A 247 15.70 1.82 -0.05
N ALA A 248 15.75 1.03 1.01
CA ALA A 248 15.70 1.54 2.37
C ALA A 248 16.99 2.27 2.74
N ARG A 249 16.87 3.55 3.08
CA ARG A 249 17.96 4.41 3.56
C ARG A 249 17.52 5.11 4.82
N GLN A 250 18.27 4.96 5.92
CA GLN A 250 17.87 5.51 7.22
C GLN A 250 17.56 7.01 7.13
N GLY A 251 16.40 7.42 7.64
CA GLY A 251 15.90 8.79 7.62
C GLY A 251 15.22 9.20 6.31
N GLY A 252 15.43 8.45 5.23
CA GLY A 252 14.73 8.61 3.97
C GLY A 252 13.32 8.05 4.01
N ALA A 253 12.49 8.42 3.04
CA ALA A 253 11.09 8.01 2.99
C ALA A 253 10.54 7.90 1.56
N ILE A 254 9.45 7.13 1.43
CA ILE A 254 8.59 7.09 0.25
C ILE A 254 7.19 7.55 0.63
N TYR A 255 6.72 8.61 -0.03
CA TYR A 255 5.33 9.03 -0.02
C TYR A 255 4.63 8.52 -1.27
N PHE A 256 3.38 8.10 -1.14
CA PHE A 256 2.53 7.82 -2.29
C PHE A 256 1.07 8.12 -1.96
N ARG A 257 0.35 8.69 -2.94
CA ARG A 257 -1.06 9.06 -2.84
C ARG A 257 -1.88 8.16 -3.73
N TYR A 258 -3.02 7.71 -3.21
CA TYR A 258 -3.90 6.79 -3.93
C TYR A 258 -5.35 7.25 -4.02
N MET A 259 -5.81 8.22 -3.23
CA MET A 259 -7.17 8.75 -3.40
C MET A 259 -7.17 10.15 -4.01
N ASN A 260 -7.82 10.29 -5.17
CA ASN A 260 -7.99 11.60 -5.82
C ASN A 260 -9.20 12.38 -5.27
N GLY A 261 -9.39 13.63 -5.72
CA GLY A 261 -10.52 14.49 -5.34
C GLY A 261 -11.87 13.99 -5.85
N ARG A 262 -11.86 13.07 -6.84
CA ARG A 262 -13.05 12.35 -7.32
C ARG A 262 -13.31 11.05 -6.55
N ARG A 263 -12.55 10.78 -5.48
CA ARG A 263 -12.61 9.55 -4.66
C ARG A 263 -12.29 8.27 -5.43
N GLN A 264 -11.65 8.35 -6.59
CA GLN A 264 -11.08 7.19 -7.26
C GLN A 264 -9.85 6.71 -6.48
N LEU A 265 -9.52 5.43 -6.60
CA LEU A 265 -8.37 4.79 -5.97
C LEU A 265 -7.37 4.37 -7.05
N ASP A 266 -6.08 4.69 -6.85
CA ASP A 266 -5.03 4.44 -7.85
C ASP A 266 -4.55 2.98 -7.80
N PRO A 267 -4.82 2.15 -8.81
CA PRO A 267 -4.36 0.76 -8.85
C PRO A 267 -2.83 0.65 -8.93
N LEU A 268 -2.11 1.66 -9.43
CA LEU A 268 -0.65 1.63 -9.54
C LEU A 268 0.06 1.80 -8.18
N THR A 269 -0.70 2.00 -7.09
CA THR A 269 -0.16 2.04 -5.72
C THR A 269 -0.13 0.68 -5.03
N LEU A 270 -0.42 -0.40 -5.76
CA LEU A 270 -0.15 -1.75 -5.28
C LEU A 270 1.33 -1.81 -4.89
N HIS A 271 1.61 -2.13 -3.63
CA HIS A 271 2.97 -2.09 -3.13
C HIS A 271 3.24 -3.16 -2.06
N GLY A 272 4.51 -3.52 -1.89
CA GLY A 272 4.96 -4.52 -0.93
C GLY A 272 6.33 -4.20 -0.37
N GLY A 273 6.73 -4.97 0.64
CA GLY A 273 8.10 -5.01 1.13
C GLY A 273 8.78 -6.28 0.62
N ALA A 274 9.77 -6.14 -0.25
CA ALA A 274 10.57 -7.27 -0.72
C ALA A 274 11.27 -7.98 0.45
N PRO A 275 11.59 -9.28 0.32
CA PRO A 275 12.29 -10.02 1.37
C PRO A 275 13.61 -9.37 1.77
N VAL A 276 13.86 -9.25 3.07
CA VAL A 276 15.19 -8.85 3.57
C VAL A 276 16.17 -10.00 3.35
N THR A 277 17.23 -9.79 2.57
CA THR A 277 18.22 -10.83 2.28
C THR A 277 19.45 -10.73 3.18
N SER A 278 19.79 -9.52 3.65
CA SER A 278 20.85 -9.25 4.61
C SER A 278 20.49 -8.08 5.54
N GLY A 279 20.93 -8.16 6.80
CA GLY A 279 20.61 -7.17 7.84
C GLY A 279 19.18 -7.28 8.37
N GLU A 280 18.63 -6.15 8.82
CA GLU A 280 17.25 -6.02 9.28
C GLU A 280 16.64 -4.70 8.79
N LYS A 281 15.32 -4.69 8.61
CA LYS A 281 14.58 -3.51 8.15
C LYS A 281 13.65 -3.02 9.24
N TRP A 282 13.83 -1.76 9.63
CA TRP A 282 12.91 -1.00 10.46
C TRP A 282 12.25 0.09 9.65
N ILE A 283 10.92 0.21 9.75
CA ILE A 283 10.16 1.30 9.12
C ILE A 283 9.15 1.91 10.08
N MET A 284 8.83 3.18 9.85
CA MET A 284 7.67 3.86 10.41
C MET A 284 6.70 4.17 9.28
N THR A 285 5.44 3.76 9.43
CA THR A 285 4.37 4.05 8.48
C THR A 285 3.39 5.04 9.09
N LYS A 286 3.07 6.08 8.31
CA LYS A 286 1.98 7.02 8.59
C LYS A 286 0.93 6.90 7.50
N TRP A 287 -0.31 6.63 7.90
CA TRP A 287 -1.48 6.72 7.04
C TRP A 287 -2.25 8.02 7.29
N MET A 288 -2.67 8.68 6.22
CA MET A 288 -3.55 9.85 6.28
C MET A 288 -4.96 9.49 5.82
N ARG A 289 -5.96 10.02 6.52
CA ARG A 289 -7.38 9.78 6.29
C ARG A 289 -8.04 10.92 5.54
N GLU A 290 -9.14 10.61 4.87
CA GLU A 290 -9.97 11.59 4.16
C GLU A 290 -10.58 12.63 5.12
N ARG A 291 -11.01 12.20 6.30
CA ARG A 291 -11.65 13.01 7.33
C ARG A 291 -10.85 12.91 8.64
N PRO A 292 -11.11 13.79 9.63
CA PRO A 292 -10.49 13.67 10.95
C PRO A 292 -10.64 12.26 11.52
N TYR A 293 -9.52 11.70 11.96
CA TYR A 293 -9.42 10.37 12.55
C TYR A 293 -9.49 10.51 14.07
N VAL A 294 -10.66 10.20 14.62
CA VAL A 294 -10.99 10.28 16.05
C VAL A 294 -11.42 8.92 16.59
#